data_AF-A0A6L9EBV5-F1
#
_entry.id   AF-A0A6L9EBV5-F1
#
_cell.length_a   1.000
_cell.length_b   1.000
_cell.length_c   1.000
_cell.angle_alpha   90.00
_cell.angle_beta   90.00
_cell.angle_gamma   90.00
#
_symmetry.space_group_name_H-M   'P 1'
#
loop_
_entity.id
_entity.type
_entity.pdbx_description
1 polymer ?
#
loop_
_entity_poly.entity_id
_entity_poly.type
_entity_poly.pdbx_seq_one_letter_code
_entity_poly.pdbx_strand_id
1 'polypeptide(L)' 'MDEAVISTLEAEAKRQNRSLKNYLEFLAMEQAKKLEVPSKEYTDMMDDLLSKFDKDEIEFSTIEDVMSRNGISD' A
#
# COMPACT_ATOMS: atom_id res chain seq x y z
N MET A 1 21.42 -15.29 15.44
CA MET A 1 20.82 -13.96 15.73
C MET A 1 21.06 -13.67 17.19
N ASP A 2 21.14 -12.39 17.54
CA ASP A 2 21.23 -11.96 18.94
C ASP A 2 20.02 -12.46 19.75
N GLU A 3 20.25 -12.97 20.97
CA GLU A 3 19.20 -13.53 21.82
C GLU A 3 18.14 -12.50 22.22
N ALA A 4 18.51 -11.23 22.42
CA ALA A 4 17.56 -10.17 22.73
C ALA A 4 16.63 -9.90 21.53
N VAL A 5 17.17 -10.01 20.31
CA VAL A 5 16.39 -9.90 19.08
C VAL A 5 15.42 -11.07 18.96
N ILE A 6 15.87 -12.30 19.19
CA ILE A 6 15.00 -13.49 19.16
C ILE A 6 13.87 -13.34 20.18
N SER A 7 14.17 -12.97 21.42
CA SER A 7 13.18 -12.80 22.48
C SER A 7 12.11 -11.76 22.14
N THR A 8 12.52 -10.64 21.53
CA THR A 8 11.59 -9.60 21.08
C THR A 8 10.67 -10.11 19.97
N LEU A 9 11.22 -10.84 19.00
CA LEU A 9 10.44 -11.38 17.88
C LEU A 9 9.47 -12.49 18.34
N GLU A 10 9.87 -13.32 19.31
CA GLU A 10 8.98 -14.33 19.91
C GLU A 10 7.83 -13.69 20.67
N ALA A 11 8.08 -12.61 21.42
CA ALA A 11 7.05 -11.87 22.12
C ALA A 11 5.99 -11.33 21.15
N GLU A 12 6.41 -10.76 20.01
CA GLU A 12 5.47 -10.27 19.00
C GLU A 12 4.74 -11.37 18.24
N ALA A 13 5.43 -12.46 17.89
CA ALA A 13 4.79 -13.62 17.31
C ALA A 13 3.68 -14.15 18.23
N LYS A 14 3.94 -14.22 19.54
CA LYS A 14 2.98 -14.66 20.55
C LYS A 14 1.80 -13.70 20.70
N ARG A 15 2.01 -12.37 20.68
CA ARG A 15 0.92 -11.38 20.70
C ARG A 15 -0.04 -11.54 19.52
N GLN A 16 0.46 -12.06 18.39
CA GLN A 16 -0.34 -12.32 17.20
C GLN A 16 -0.87 -13.76 17.11
N ASN A 17 -0.72 -14.58 18.16
CA ASN A 17 -1.07 -16.00 18.18
C ASN A 17 -0.40 -16.81 17.05
N ARG A 18 0.89 -16.53 16.79
CA ARG A 18 1.69 -17.19 15.74
C ARG A 18 2.97 -17.78 16.33
N SER A 19 3.51 -18.81 15.67
CA SER A 19 4.89 -19.25 15.93
C SER A 19 5.89 -18.23 15.37
N LEU A 20 7.10 -18.18 15.93
CA LEU A 20 8.16 -17.30 15.43
C LEU A 20 8.44 -17.54 13.94
N LYS A 21 8.49 -18.80 13.50
CA LYS A 21 8.66 -19.17 12.08
C LYS A 21 7.59 -18.54 11.20
N ASN A 22 6.31 -18.74 11.53
CA ASN A 22 5.20 -18.23 10.72
C ASN A 22 5.15 -16.69 10.71
N TYR A 23 5.57 -16.07 11.81
CA TYR A 23 5.69 -14.62 11.91
C TYR A 23 6.79 -14.09 10.97
N LEU A 24 7.97 -14.72 10.96
CA LEU A 24 9.06 -14.34 10.07
C LEU A 24 8.73 -14.57 8.59
N GLU A 25 8.09 -15.69 8.26
CA GLU A 25 7.59 -15.96 6.89
C GLU A 25 6.62 -14.87 6.42
N PHE A 26 5.66 -14.50 7.28
CA PHE A 26 4.73 -13.41 7.01
C PHE A 26 5.45 -12.08 6.79
N LEU A 27 6.38 -11.70 7.67
CA LEU A 27 7.14 -10.46 7.52
C LEU A 27 7.94 -10.44 6.22
N ALA A 28 8.63 -11.52 5.89
CA ALA A 28 9.39 -11.62 4.65
C ALA A 28 8.50 -11.45 3.42
N MET A 29 7.32 -12.08 3.41
CA MET A 29 6.34 -11.95 2.33
C MET A 29 5.79 -10.53 2.22
N GLU A 30 5.42 -9.89 3.33
CA GLU A 30 4.92 -8.52 3.32
C GLU A 30 5.97 -7.51 2.85
N GLN A 31 7.23 -7.72 3.23
CA GLN A 31 8.33 -6.89 2.73
C GLN A 31 8.59 -7.12 1.24
N ALA A 32 8.47 -8.37 0.76
CA ALA A 32 8.60 -8.66 -0.67
C ALA A 32 7.48 -8.00 -1.49
N LYS A 33 6.22 -8.02 -1.03
CA LYS A 33 5.09 -7.36 -1.70
C LYS A 33 5.27 -5.86 -1.84
N LYS A 34 5.90 -5.20 -0.87
CA LYS A 34 6.20 -3.75 -0.95
C LYS A 34 7.23 -3.41 -2.03
N LEU A 35 8.06 -4.38 -2.41
CA LEU A 35 9.03 -4.25 -3.49
C LEU A 35 8.49 -4.74 -4.82
N GLU A 36 7.31 -5.36 -4.81
CA GLU A 36 6.66 -5.82 -6.03
C GLU A 36 6.32 -4.59 -6.87
N VAL A 37 6.75 -4.61 -8.13
CA VAL A 37 6.44 -3.55 -9.08
C VAL A 37 4.91 -3.48 -9.19
N PRO A 38 4.30 -2.28 -9.23
CA PRO A 38 2.88 -2.15 -9.46
C PRO A 38 2.43 -3.00 -10.64
N SER A 39 1.19 -3.49 -10.60
CA SER A 39 0.70 -4.37 -11.65
C SER A 39 0.82 -3.69 -13.02
N LYS A 40 0.91 -4.50 -14.08
CA LYS A 40 0.96 -3.96 -15.44
C LYS A 40 -0.25 -3.07 -15.73
N GLU A 41 -1.43 -3.47 -15.26
CA GLU A 41 -2.67 -2.72 -15.41
C GLU A 41 -2.61 -1.36 -14.70
N TYR A 42 -2.05 -1.32 -13.48
CA TYR A 42 -1.86 -0.06 -12.77
C TYR A 42 -0.85 0.83 -13.50
N THR A 43 0.24 0.26 -14.00
CA THR A 43 1.27 0.98 -14.75
C THR A 43 0.69 1.56 -16.05
N ASP A 44 -0.04 0.76 -16.83
CA ASP A 44 -0.67 1.18 -18.07
C ASP A 44 -1.73 2.28 -17.81
N MET A 45 -2.49 2.19 -16.71
CA MET A 45 -3.43 3.24 -16.28
C MET A 45 -2.72 4.56 -15.94
N MET A 46 -1.59 4.48 -15.22
CA MET A 46 -0.82 5.67 -14.85
C MET A 46 -0.15 6.30 -16.07
N ASP A 47 0.37 5.50 -17.00
CA ASP A 47 0.94 6.00 -18.26
C ASP A 47 -0.10 6.75 -19.10
N ASP A 48 -1.33 6.23 -19.19
CA ASP A 48 -2.45 6.91 -19.85
C ASP A 48 -2.81 8.23 -19.16
N LEU A 49 -2.87 8.23 -17.82
CA LEU A 49 -3.16 9.44 -17.04
C LEU A 49 -2.09 10.50 -17.24
N LEU A 50 -0.80 10.13 -17.21
CA LEU A 50 0.30 11.07 -17.46
C LEU A 50 0.26 11.60 -18.91
N SER A 51 -0.01 10.75 -19.90
CA SER A 51 -0.19 11.19 -21.28
C SER A 51 -1.33 12.20 -21.44
N LYS A 52 -2.46 11.99 -20.75
CA LYS A 52 -3.59 12.95 -20.76
C LYS A 52 -3.23 14.25 -20.07
N PHE A 53 -2.46 14.18 -18.99
CA PHE A 53 -1.95 15.38 -18.31
C PHE A 53 -1.06 16.21 -19.24
N ASP A 54 -0.12 15.58 -19.92
CA ASP A 54 0.81 16.25 -20.85
C ASP A 54 0.11 16.88 -22.07
N LYS A 55 -1.09 16.40 -22.40
CA LYS A 55 -1.91 16.91 -23.50
C LYS A 55 -2.94 17.95 -23.08
N ASP A 56 -2.94 18.38 -21.81
CA ASP A 56 -3.95 19.25 -21.22
C ASP A 56 -5.39 18.67 -21.35
N GLU A 57 -5.52 17.34 -21.32
CA GLU A 57 -6.81 16.61 -21.43
C GLU A 57 -7.42 16.26 -20.06
N ILE A 58 -6.83 16.75 -18.95
CA ILE A 58 -7.33 16.52 -17.59
C ILE A 58 -8.01 17.76 -17.05
N GLU A 59 -9.29 17.63 -16.70
CA GLU A 59 -10.02 18.63 -15.94
C GLU A 59 -9.89 18.37 -14.44
N PHE A 60 -9.49 19.39 -13.69
CA PHE A 60 -9.40 19.35 -12.25
C PHE A 60 -10.60 20.07 -11.63
N SER A 61 -11.19 19.49 -10.59
CA SER A 61 -12.26 20.10 -9.80
C SER A 61 -11.78 20.40 -8.39
N THR A 62 -12.39 21.39 -7.74
CA THR A 62 -12.09 21.65 -6.32
C THR A 62 -12.62 20.52 -5.45
N ILE A 63 -12.09 20.39 -4.22
CA ILE A 63 -12.57 19.35 -3.31
C ILE A 63 -14.03 19.60 -2.91
N GLU A 64 -14.44 20.87 -2.82
CA GLU A 64 -15.81 21.30 -2.58
C GLU A 64 -16.76 20.81 -3.68
N ASP A 65 -16.37 20.98 -4.95
CA ASP A 65 -17.17 20.49 -6.10
C ASP A 65 -17.32 18.96 -6.07
N VAL A 66 -16.23 18.26 -5.74
CA VAL A 66 -16.22 16.81 -5.64
C VAL A 66 -17.11 16.34 -4.50
N MET A 67 -17.04 16.96 -3.32
CA MET A 67 -17.88 16.63 -2.17
C MET A 67 -19.35 16.90 -2.46
N SER A 68 -19.66 18.02 -3.14
CA SER A 68 -21.02 18.37 -3.57
C SER A 68 -21.60 17.35 -4.55
N ARG A 69 -20.83 16.98 -5.60
CA ARG A 69 -21.24 15.98 -6.58
C ARG A 69 -21.51 14.60 -5.96
N ASN A 70 -20.78 14.23 -4.91
CA ASN A 70 -20.90 12.93 -4.26
C ASN A 70 -21.85 12.92 -3.05
N GLY A 71 -22.52 14.03 -2.75
CA GLY A 71 -23.47 14.11 -1.63
C GLY A 71 -22.82 14.00 -0.25
N ILE A 72 -21.54 14.38 -0.13
CA ILE A 72 -20.74 14.38 1.11
C ILE A 72 -20.57 15.83 1.62
N SER A 73 -21.50 16.71 1.29
CA SER A 73 -21.51 18.09 1.77
C SER A 73 -22.45 18.18 2.97
N ASP A 74 -21.96 18.75 4.07
CA ASP A 74 -22.78 19.11 5.23
C ASP A 74 -23.90 20.11 4.87
#